data_AF-A0A8D5JQI7-F1
#
_entry.id   AF-A0A8D5JQI7-F1
#
_cell.length_a   1.000
_cell.length_b   1.000
_cell.length_c   1.000
_cell.angle_alpha   90.00
_cell.angle_beta   90.00
_cell.angle_gamma   90.00
#
_symmetry.space_group_name_H-M   'P 1'
#
loop_
_entity.id
_entity.type
_entity.pdbx_description
1 polymer ?
#
loop_
_entity_poly.entity_id
_entity_poly.type
_entity_poly.pdbx_seq_one_letter_code
_entity_poly.pdbx_strand_id
1 'polypeptide(L)' 'MDKWTFSTNGVSIMGRYGIPCIGFGPGHEDQAHAPNEVTWKDELVKAAAMYAVIPALYARNFRDK' A
#
# COMPACT_ATOMS: atom_id res chain seq x y z
N MET A 1 9.46 12.89 -6.13
CA MET A 1 8.49 11.78 -6.10
C MET A 1 9.08 10.69 -6.96
N ASP A 2 9.68 9.70 -6.33
CA ASP A 2 10.22 8.54 -7.05
C ASP A 2 9.13 7.47 -7.18
N LYS A 3 9.27 6.58 -8.17
CA LYS A 3 8.27 5.53 -8.43
C LYS A 3 8.77 4.20 -7.89
N TRP A 4 7.88 3.39 -7.33
CA TRP A 4 8.17 1.98 -7.07
C TRP A 4 8.45 1.29 -8.41
N THR A 5 9.63 0.69 -8.57
CA THR A 5 10.06 0.13 -9.88
C THR A 5 9.66 -1.32 -10.08
N PHE A 6 9.39 -2.06 -9.00
CA PHE A 6 8.92 -3.45 -9.10
C PHE A 6 7.44 -3.54 -9.47
N SER A 7 7.04 -4.68 -10.04
CA SER A 7 5.63 -4.99 -10.28
C SER A 7 4.97 -5.53 -9.02
N THR A 8 3.67 -5.32 -8.89
CA THR A 8 2.83 -5.90 -7.83
C THR A 8 1.55 -6.48 -8.42
N ASN A 9 0.82 -7.28 -7.64
CA ASN A 9 -0.48 -7.79 -8.06
C ASN A 9 -1.49 -6.67 -8.37
N GLY A 10 -1.32 -5.47 -7.80
CA GLY A 10 -2.16 -4.31 -8.10
C GLY A 10 -2.12 -3.91 -9.58
N VAL A 11 -0.96 -4.03 -10.24
CA VAL A 11 -0.82 -3.77 -11.68
C VAL A 11 -1.67 -4.76 -12.49
N SER A 12 -1.63 -6.04 -12.13
CA SER A 12 -2.42 -7.09 -12.79
C SER A 12 -3.92 -6.89 -12.58
N ILE A 13 -4.35 -6.60 -11.34
CA ILE A 13 -5.76 -6.40 -11.01
C ILE A 13 -6.33 -5.20 -11.78
N MET A 14 -5.63 -4.06 -11.74
CA MET A 14 -6.05 -2.87 -12.47
C MET A 14 -6.06 -3.11 -13.98
N GLY A 15 -4.99 -3.69 -14.54
CA GLY A 15 -4.88 -3.92 -15.97
C GLY A 15 -5.90 -4.92 -16.53
N ARG A 16 -6.27 -5.95 -15.76
CA ARG A 16 -7.21 -7.00 -16.21
C ARG A 16 -8.67 -6.68 -15.96
N TYR A 17 -8.97 -6.01 -14.84
CA TYR A 17 -10.33 -5.83 -14.38
C TYR A 17 -10.77 -4.37 -14.32
N GLY A 18 -9.89 -3.42 -14.63
CA GLY A 18 -10.20 -1.99 -14.56
C GLY A 18 -10.47 -1.48 -13.14
N ILE A 19 -10.11 -2.25 -12.11
CA ILE A 19 -10.32 -1.88 -10.70
C ILE A 19 -9.14 -1.03 -10.24
N PRO A 20 -9.34 0.23 -9.83
CA PRO A 20 -8.25 1.05 -9.31
C PRO A 20 -7.61 0.41 -8.08
N CYS A 21 -6.28 0.27 -8.08
CA CYS A 21 -5.52 -0.29 -6.97
C CYS A 21 -4.45 0.69 -6.50
N ILE A 22 -4.21 0.71 -5.19
CA ILE A 22 -3.11 1.42 -4.54
C ILE A 22 -2.35 0.44 -3.65
N GLY A 23 -1.02 0.51 -3.67
CA GLY A 23 -0.16 -0.20 -2.74
C GLY A 23 0.40 0.77 -1.71
N PHE A 24 0.30 0.42 -0.42
CA PHE A 24 0.89 1.20 0.68
C PHE A 24 1.32 0.25 1.78
N GLY A 25 2.50 0.48 2.36
CA GLY A 25 3.04 -0.36 3.40
C GLY A 25 4.36 0.18 3.92
N PRO A 26 4.89 -0.40 5.01
CA PRO A 26 6.22 -0.08 5.50
C PRO A 26 7.31 -0.73 4.63
N GLY A 27 8.54 -0.23 4.74
CA GLY A 27 9.68 -0.80 4.04
C GLY A 27 10.08 -0.01 2.80
N HIS A 28 11.35 -0.15 2.42
CA HIS A 28 11.97 0.62 1.36
C HIS A 28 12.36 -0.31 0.20
N GLU A 29 12.37 0.22 -1.01
CA GLU A 29 12.57 -0.55 -2.23
C GLU A 29 13.97 -1.19 -2.32
N ASP A 30 14.99 -0.52 -1.79
CA ASP A 30 16.37 -1.01 -1.73
C ASP A 30 16.56 -2.16 -0.73
N GLN A 31 15.62 -2.36 0.19
CA GLN A 31 15.61 -3.50 1.12
C GLN A 31 14.89 -4.72 0.56
N ALA A 32 14.09 -4.56 -0.50
CA ALA A 32 13.33 -5.66 -1.07
C ALA A 32 14.25 -6.76 -1.62
N HIS A 33 14.06 -8.00 -1.17
CA HIS A 33 14.87 -9.16 -1.56
C HIS A 33 16.35 -9.09 -1.15
N ALA A 34 16.72 -8.19 -0.22
CA ALA A 34 18.07 -8.14 0.31
C ALA A 34 18.34 -9.35 1.22
N PRO A 35 19.58 -9.91 1.25
CA PRO A 35 19.90 -11.07 2.11
C PRO A 35 19.65 -10.83 3.62
N ASN A 36 19.70 -9.56 4.02
CA ASN A 36 19.46 -9.08 5.38
C ASN A 36 18.34 -8.03 5.38
N GLU A 37 17.27 -8.26 4.60
CA GLU A 37 16.10 -7.38 4.50
C GLU A 37 15.64 -6.86 5.87
N VAL A 38 15.45 -5.54 5.97
CA VAL A 38 14.96 -4.88 7.17
C VAL A 38 13.73 -4.02 6.89
N THR A 39 12.98 -3.73 7.94
CA THR A 39 11.84 -2.82 7.92
C THR A 39 11.90 -1.88 9.13
N TRP A 40 11.15 -0.78 9.08
CA TRP A 40 11.12 0.23 10.12
C TRP A 40 9.86 0.11 10.98
N LYS A 41 10.05 -0.10 12.28
CA LYS A 41 8.93 -0.26 13.24
C LYS A 41 7.97 0.92 13.22
N ASP A 42 8.49 2.15 13.09
CA ASP A 42 7.66 3.35 13.04
C ASP A 42 6.79 3.39 11.77
N GLU A 43 7.32 2.93 10.64
CA GLU A 43 6.55 2.83 9.40
C GLU A 43 5.48 1.76 9.50
N LEU A 44 5.78 0.63 10.17
CA LEU A 44 4.80 -0.42 10.41
C LEU A 44 3.59 0.10 11.19
N VAL A 45 3.83 0.88 12.25
CA VAL A 45 2.77 1.51 13.04
C VAL A 45 1.96 2.50 12.19
N LYS A 46 2.63 3.32 11.37
CA LYS A 46 1.95 4.27 10.46
C LYS A 46 1.11 3.56 9.40
N ALA A 47 1.62 2.48 8.83
CA ALA A 47 0.89 1.66 7.86
C ALA A 47 -0.36 1.03 8.49
N ALA A 48 -0.23 0.46 9.68
CA ALA A 48 -1.37 -0.07 10.42
C ALA A 48 -2.44 1.01 10.69
N ALA A 49 -2.03 2.21 11.13
CA ALA A 49 -2.94 3.31 11.37
C ALA A 49 -3.68 3.76 10.10
N MET A 50 -2.99 3.82 8.97
CA MET A 50 -3.58 4.13 7.66
C MET A 50 -4.67 3.10 7.31
N TYR A 51 -4.35 1.81 7.34
CA TYR A 51 -5.32 0.75 7.00
C TYR A 51 -6.49 0.69 7.98
N ALA A 52 -6.30 1.05 9.25
CA ALA A 52 -7.38 1.15 10.23
C ALA A 52 -8.33 2.32 9.94
N VAL A 53 -7.82 3.46 9.46
CA VAL A 53 -8.65 4.67 9.26
C VAL A 53 -9.42 4.66 7.94
N ILE A 54 -8.88 4.03 6.88
CA ILE A 54 -9.49 4.05 5.54
C ILE A 54 -10.96 3.57 5.55
N PRO A 55 -11.30 2.40 6.14
CA PRO A 55 -12.68 1.93 6.13
C PRO A 55 -13.63 2.91 6.82
N ALA A 56 -13.19 3.54 7.91
CA ALA A 56 -13.99 4.54 8.62
C ALA A 56 -14.22 5.80 7.79
N LEU A 57 -13.18 6.31 7.12
CA LEU A 57 -13.31 7.47 6.21
C LEU A 57 -14.17 7.15 4.99
N TYR A 58 -14.02 5.96 4.41
CA TYR A 58 -14.83 5.50 3.31
C TYR A 58 -16.31 5.42 3.73
N ALA A 59 -16.60 4.76 4.85
CA ALA A 59 -17.93 4.62 5.38
C ALA A 59 -18.62 5.97 5.63
N ARG A 60 -17.86 6.95 6.14
CA ARG A 60 -18.36 8.31 6.43
C ARG A 60 -18.61 9.16 5.19
N ASN A 61 -17.78 9.02 4.15
CA ASN A 61 -17.74 9.98 3.05
C ASN A 61 -18.33 9.45 1.73
N PHE A 62 -18.44 8.12 1.59
CA PHE A 62 -18.72 7.47 0.30
C PHE A 62 -19.68 6.28 0.36
N ARG A 63 -20.06 5.75 1.54
CA ARG A 63 -20.94 4.56 1.62
C ARG A 63 -22.30 4.76 0.95
N ASP A 64 -22.86 5.95 1.11
CA ASP A 64 -24.23 6.28 0.70
C ASP A 64 -24.25 7.27 -0.49
N LYS A 65 -23.10 7.42 -1.18
CA LYS A 65 -23.01 8.09 -2.49
C LYS A 65 -23.15 7.05 -3.59
#